data_AF-A0A1I6JXE2-F1
#
_entry.id   AF-A0A1I6JXE2-F1
#
_cell.length_a   1.000
_cell.length_b   1.000
_cell.length_c   1.000
_cell.angle_alpha   90.00
_cell.angle_beta   90.00
_cell.angle_gamma   90.00
#
_symmetry.space_group_name_H-M   'P 1'
#
loop_
_entity.id
_entity.type
_entity.pdbx_description
1 polymer ?
#
loop_
_entity_poly.entity_id
_entity_poly.type
_entity_poly.pdbx_seq_one_letter_code
_entity_poly.pdbx_strand_id
1 'polypeptide(L)'
;MEKSFYKAFVAQTPEEVLHLVFKKEEDILIAVSLNNGNYLEGIILDITKDNDHQKSVCMLSLEEQVYFFNMHTISLVTIKQPKKMVVELSMGAISRPILSVNENLTVLQLKRWLNAERIALGEQILDFNIEAISTEELNDRLNIKDVFSALKSVVGTVTKDDLGKEAWSAVNTVVLKQADTLQLNISENTLTISIAIDKALPSKLSEILEEKLLRIL
;
A
#
# COMPACT_ATOMS: atom_id res chain seq x y z
N MET A 1 -1.32 17.93 15.99
CA MET A 1 -1.02 17.09 17.16
C MET A 1 -0.64 15.73 16.60
N GLU A 2 0.63 15.34 16.58
CA GLU A 2 1.04 14.00 16.11
C GLU A 2 0.32 12.99 17.00
N LYS A 3 -0.77 12.38 16.51
CA LYS A 3 -1.23 11.11 17.08
C LYS A 3 0.00 10.21 16.99
N SER A 4 0.52 9.80 18.14
CA SER A 4 1.64 8.87 18.23
C SER A 4 1.27 7.62 17.44
N PHE A 5 1.78 7.52 16.22
CA PHE A 5 1.45 6.44 15.26
C PHE A 5 1.78 5.07 15.84
N TYR A 6 2.67 5.04 16.84
CA TYR A 6 2.98 3.89 17.67
C TYR A 6 1.75 3.22 18.29
N LYS A 7 0.64 3.95 18.54
CA LYS A 7 -0.61 3.36 19.04
C LYS A 7 -1.33 2.48 18.03
N ALA A 8 -1.01 2.60 16.74
CA ALA A 8 -1.59 1.77 15.68
C ALA A 8 -0.84 0.45 15.48
N PHE A 9 0.29 0.24 16.15
CA PHE A 9 1.07 -1.00 16.01
C PHE A 9 0.35 -2.17 16.68
N VAL A 10 0.37 -3.30 15.99
CA VAL A 10 -0.29 -4.53 16.42
C VAL A 10 0.78 -5.54 16.84
N ALA A 11 0.50 -6.29 17.91
CA ALA A 11 1.39 -7.36 18.36
C ALA A 11 1.48 -8.48 17.30
N GLN A 12 2.70 -8.88 16.95
CA GLN A 12 3.00 -9.89 15.93
C GLN A 12 4.13 -10.79 16.43
N THR A 13 4.22 -12.00 15.90
CA THR A 13 5.31 -12.91 16.24
C THR A 13 6.65 -12.44 15.63
N PRO A 14 7.81 -12.76 16.24
CA PRO A 14 9.12 -12.43 15.66
C PRO A 14 9.28 -12.90 14.21
N GLU A 15 8.75 -14.09 13.92
CA GLU A 15 8.76 -14.71 12.60
C GLU A 15 7.96 -13.90 11.55
N GLU A 16 6.75 -13.47 11.90
CA GLU A 16 5.93 -12.61 11.04
C GLU A 16 6.64 -11.27 10.76
N VAL A 17 7.21 -10.65 11.79
CA VAL A 17 7.92 -9.37 11.66
C VAL A 17 9.12 -9.50 10.73
N LEU A 18 9.92 -10.56 10.84
CA LEU A 18 11.08 -10.77 9.95
C LEU A 18 10.64 -11.03 8.51
N HIS A 19 9.56 -11.79 8.31
CA HIS A 19 9.00 -11.97 6.97
C HIS A 19 8.47 -10.67 6.37
N LEU A 20 7.87 -9.77 7.17
CA LEU A 20 7.45 -8.45 6.71
C LEU A 20 8.64 -7.59 6.32
N VAL A 21 9.70 -7.59 7.13
CA VAL A 21 10.95 -6.86 6.82
C VAL A 21 11.57 -7.37 5.52
N PHE A 22 11.69 -8.69 5.35
CA PHE A 22 12.27 -9.29 4.15
C PHE A 22 11.47 -8.99 2.87
N LYS A 23 10.13 -9.04 2.95
CA LYS A 23 9.25 -8.74 1.80
C LYS A 23 9.30 -7.28 1.33
N LYS A 24 9.79 -6.36 2.17
CA LYS A 24 9.83 -4.94 1.82
C LYS A 24 10.87 -4.63 0.75
N GLU A 25 11.84 -5.53 0.53
CA GLU A 25 12.95 -5.35 -0.44
C GLU A 25 13.74 -4.04 -0.22
N GLU A 26 13.62 -3.45 0.96
CA GLU A 26 14.33 -2.25 1.41
C GLU A 26 15.29 -2.63 2.55
N ASP A 27 16.43 -1.94 2.62
CA ASP A 27 17.37 -2.08 3.73
C ASP A 27 16.77 -1.46 5.01
N ILE A 28 16.19 -2.32 5.84
CA ILE A 28 15.65 -1.98 7.17
C ILE A 28 16.59 -2.49 8.24
N LEU A 29 17.17 -1.55 9.01
CA LEU A 29 17.97 -1.90 10.15
C LEU A 29 17.09 -2.51 11.26
N ILE A 30 17.42 -3.73 11.64
CA ILE A 30 16.78 -4.47 12.72
C ILE A 30 17.81 -4.94 13.73
N ALA A 31 17.32 -5.32 14.91
CA ALA A 31 18.09 -6.08 15.87
C ALA A 31 17.33 -7.33 16.29
N VAL A 32 18.07 -8.43 16.42
CA VAL A 32 17.55 -9.75 16.77
C VAL A 32 18.27 -10.22 18.04
N SER A 33 17.49 -10.58 19.06
CA SER A 33 18.02 -11.27 20.23
C SER A 33 17.71 -12.76 20.10
N LEU A 34 18.71 -13.59 20.37
CA LEU A 34 18.59 -15.04 20.35
C LEU A 34 18.36 -15.58 21.77
N ASN A 35 17.84 -16.80 21.86
CA ASN A 35 17.54 -17.51 23.11
C ASN A 35 18.80 -17.82 23.95
N ASN A 36 19.97 -17.85 23.33
CA ASN A 36 21.26 -18.04 23.98
C ASN A 36 21.86 -16.74 24.53
N GLY A 37 21.16 -15.61 24.42
CA GLY A 37 21.62 -14.30 24.88
C GLY A 37 22.41 -13.50 23.85
N ASN A 38 22.71 -14.05 22.67
CA ASN A 38 23.36 -13.31 21.60
C ASN A 38 22.45 -12.20 21.07
N TYR A 39 23.05 -11.07 20.74
CA TYR A 39 22.39 -9.90 20.17
C TYR A 39 23.05 -9.54 18.85
N LEU A 40 22.25 -9.47 17.79
CA LEU A 40 22.72 -9.20 16.43
C LEU A 40 21.98 -7.97 15.90
N GLU A 41 22.70 -7.05 15.23
CA GLU A 41 22.10 -5.92 14.50
C GLU A 41 22.50 -5.98 13.04
N GLY A 42 21.58 -5.66 12.14
CA GLY A 42 21.85 -5.74 10.71
C GLY A 42 20.61 -5.62 9.83
N ILE A 43 20.79 -5.98 8.57
CA ILE A 43 19.74 -6.10 7.55
C ILE A 43 19.54 -7.56 7.18
N ILE A 44 18.31 -7.95 6.86
CA ILE A 44 18.00 -9.32 6.41
C ILE A 44 18.42 -9.44 4.95
N LEU A 45 19.25 -10.43 4.63
CA LEU A 45 19.63 -10.75 3.26
C LEU A 45 18.73 -11.82 2.64
N ASP A 46 18.40 -12.86 3.42
CA ASP A 46 17.57 -13.97 2.94
C ASP A 46 16.84 -14.67 4.09
N ILE A 47 15.67 -15.24 3.77
CA ILE A 47 14.93 -16.14 4.66
C ILE A 47 14.52 -17.37 3.86
N THR A 48 15.20 -18.48 4.12
CA THR A 48 14.90 -19.77 3.49
C THR A 48 13.93 -20.58 4.34
N LYS A 49 12.92 -21.15 3.69
CA LYS A 49 12.12 -22.26 4.23
C LYS A 49 12.74 -23.54 3.72
N ASP A 50 13.40 -24.29 4.59
CA ASP A 50 13.80 -25.64 4.23
C ASP A 50 12.57 -26.57 4.26
N ASN A 51 12.62 -27.65 3.49
CA ASN A 51 11.50 -28.59 3.35
C ASN A 51 11.11 -29.27 4.68
N ASP A 52 12.01 -29.27 5.67
CA ASP A 52 11.82 -29.85 7.01
C ASP A 52 11.27 -28.85 8.05
N HIS A 53 10.57 -27.81 7.61
CA HIS A 53 10.02 -26.74 8.46
C HIS A 53 11.05 -25.90 9.21
N GLN A 54 12.35 -26.14 9.03
CA GLN A 54 13.39 -25.28 9.58
C GLN A 54 13.52 -24.02 8.71
N LYS A 55 13.24 -22.87 9.33
CA LYS A 55 13.45 -21.56 8.71
C LYS A 55 14.79 -21.01 9.13
N SER A 56 15.63 -20.68 8.15
CA SER A 56 16.94 -20.08 8.38
C SER A 56 16.91 -18.61 7.96
N VAL A 57 17.58 -17.77 8.74
CA VAL A 57 17.71 -16.34 8.48
C VAL A 57 19.18 -16.04 8.19
N CYS A 58 19.43 -15.33 7.09
CA CYS A 58 20.72 -14.76 6.73
C CYS A 58 20.67 -13.25 6.98
N MET A 59 21.60 -12.73 7.77
CA MET A 59 21.64 -11.31 8.15
C MET A 59 23.05 -10.72 7.92
N LEU A 60 23.11 -9.54 7.32
CA LEU A 60 24.34 -8.75 7.20
C LEU A 60 24.39 -7.72 8.32
N SER A 61 25.45 -7.78 9.12
CA SER A 61 25.70 -6.79 10.17
C SER A 61 26.34 -5.51 9.64
N LEU A 62 26.35 -4.47 10.47
CA LEU A 62 27.01 -3.19 10.16
C LEU A 62 28.54 -3.32 10.03
N GLU A 63 29.13 -4.38 10.58
CA GLU A 63 30.56 -4.69 10.50
C GLU A 63 30.90 -5.62 9.31
N GLU A 64 30.01 -5.71 8.33
CA GLU A 64 30.14 -6.56 7.13
C GLU A 64 30.26 -8.07 7.42
N GLN A 65 29.87 -8.50 8.62
CA GLN A 65 29.80 -9.93 8.97
C GLN A 65 28.43 -10.49 8.60
N VAL A 66 28.42 -11.69 8.01
CA VAL A 66 27.21 -12.43 7.65
C VAL A 66 26.89 -13.48 8.69
N TYR A 67 25.67 -13.43 9.23
CA TYR A 67 25.18 -14.33 10.26
C TYR A 67 24.10 -15.25 9.70
N PHE A 68 24.22 -16.55 10.01
CA PHE A 68 23.20 -17.55 9.73
C PHE A 68 22.67 -18.12 11.03
N PHE A 69 21.36 -18.07 11.23
CA PHE A 69 20.73 -18.62 12.42
C PHE A 69 19.31 -19.11 12.12
N ASN A 70 18.82 -20.00 12.98
CA ASN A 70 17.48 -20.57 12.83
C ASN A 70 16.43 -19.61 13.41
N MET A 71 15.29 -19.46 12.74
CA MET A 71 14.17 -18.62 13.18
C MET A 71 13.68 -18.99 14.59
N HIS A 72 13.71 -20.28 14.95
CA HIS A 72 13.25 -20.76 16.26
C HIS A 72 14.15 -20.35 17.43
N THR A 73 15.39 -19.90 17.17
CA THR A 73 16.27 -19.40 18.23
C THR A 73 16.01 -17.94 18.57
N ILE A 74 15.13 -17.26 17.84
CA ILE A 74 14.85 -15.83 18.02
C ILE A 74 13.91 -15.63 19.21
N SER A 75 14.33 -14.82 20.17
CA SER A 75 13.54 -14.45 21.35
C SER A 75 12.86 -13.08 21.18
N LEU A 76 13.51 -12.14 20.49
CA LEU A 76 13.00 -10.78 20.30
C LEU A 76 13.50 -10.19 18.98
N VAL A 77 12.63 -9.44 18.31
CA VAL A 77 12.97 -8.63 17.14
C VAL A 77 12.68 -7.16 17.45
N THR A 78 13.64 -6.30 17.18
CA THR A 78 13.54 -4.84 17.35
C THR A 78 13.70 -4.18 15.99
N ILE A 79 12.68 -3.43 15.56
CA ILE A 79 12.77 -2.61 14.35
C ILE A 79 13.38 -1.25 14.73
N LYS A 80 14.62 -0.98 14.30
CA LYS A 80 15.31 0.29 14.61
C LYS A 80 14.76 1.46 13.78
N GLN A 81 14.14 1.18 12.63
CA GLN A 81 13.57 2.17 11.73
C GLN A 81 12.04 2.01 11.58
N PRO A 82 11.24 2.16 12.65
CA PRO A 82 9.81 1.87 12.62
C PRO A 82 9.04 2.75 11.64
N LYS A 83 9.52 3.97 11.34
CA LYS A 83 8.92 4.91 10.37
C LYS A 83 8.85 4.38 8.94
N LYS A 84 9.81 3.56 8.53
CA LYS A 84 9.79 2.89 7.23
C LYS A 84 8.79 1.74 7.21
N MET A 85 8.61 1.06 8.34
CA MET A 85 7.79 -0.14 8.51
C MET A 85 6.36 0.15 9.04
N VAL A 86 5.91 1.40 9.07
CA VAL A 86 4.68 1.79 9.78
C VAL A 86 3.44 1.09 9.24
N VAL A 87 3.38 0.90 7.92
CA VAL A 87 2.24 0.24 7.26
C VAL A 87 2.14 -1.22 7.70
N GLU A 88 3.25 -1.94 7.63
CA GLU A 88 3.31 -3.37 7.96
C GLU A 88 3.15 -3.62 9.47
N LEU A 89 3.77 -2.79 10.31
CA LEU A 89 3.66 -2.89 11.77
C LEU A 89 2.27 -2.54 12.28
N SER A 90 1.51 -1.73 11.55
CA SER A 90 0.11 -1.40 11.84
C SER A 90 -0.89 -2.30 11.13
N MET A 91 -0.44 -3.32 10.42
CA MET A 91 -1.29 -4.21 9.61
C MET A 91 -2.20 -3.44 8.63
N GLY A 92 -1.67 -2.35 8.06
CA GLY A 92 -2.38 -1.50 7.10
C GLY A 92 -3.35 -0.49 7.72
N ALA A 93 -3.41 -0.36 9.05
CA ALA A 93 -4.17 0.70 9.70
C ALA A 93 -3.60 2.09 9.43
N ILE A 94 -2.29 2.17 9.14
CA ILE A 94 -1.67 3.39 8.61
C ILE A 94 -1.44 3.20 7.12
N SER A 95 -1.89 4.19 6.36
CA SER A 95 -1.98 4.15 4.91
C SER A 95 -0.63 4.17 4.17
N ARG A 96 0.37 4.86 4.71
CA ARG A 96 1.68 5.07 4.04
C ARG A 96 2.84 5.09 5.03
N PRO A 97 4.07 4.74 4.57
CA PRO A 97 5.27 5.01 5.34
C PRO A 97 5.42 6.50 5.62
N ILE A 98 5.94 6.84 6.80
CA ILE A 98 6.20 8.23 7.18
C ILE A 98 7.59 8.59 6.66
N LEU A 99 7.66 8.96 5.38
CA LEU A 99 8.91 9.41 4.75
C LEU A 99 9.22 10.86 5.14
N SER A 100 10.50 11.17 5.32
CA SER A 100 10.99 12.51 5.66
C SER A 100 10.94 13.50 4.49
N VAL A 101 10.46 13.08 3.31
CA VAL A 101 10.31 13.94 2.14
C VAL A 101 8.96 14.64 2.22
N ASN A 102 9.00 15.98 2.25
CA ASN A 102 7.85 16.88 2.28
C ASN A 102 7.02 16.79 0.98
N GLU A 103 6.33 15.68 0.73
CA GLU A 103 5.22 15.70 -0.21
C GLU A 103 4.08 16.50 0.44
N ASN A 104 4.06 17.81 0.21
CA ASN A 104 2.94 18.65 0.65
C ASN A 104 1.92 18.72 -0.48
N LEU A 105 0.86 17.93 -0.35
CA LEU A 105 -0.33 18.00 -1.20
C LEU A 105 -1.47 18.62 -0.41
N THR A 106 -1.89 19.83 -0.78
CA THR A 106 -3.10 20.46 -0.23
C THR A 106 -4.35 19.94 -0.93
N VAL A 107 -5.52 20.09 -0.30
CA VAL A 107 -6.82 19.74 -0.90
C VAL A 107 -7.03 20.45 -2.24
N LEU A 108 -6.67 21.73 -2.33
CA LEU A 108 -6.81 22.51 -3.56
C LEU A 108 -5.87 22.02 -4.66
N GLN A 109 -4.63 21.66 -4.32
CA GLN A 109 -3.70 21.07 -5.29
C GLN A 109 -4.19 19.71 -5.80
N LEU A 110 -4.75 18.87 -4.93
CA LEU A 110 -5.36 17.60 -5.33
C LEU A 110 -6.52 17.82 -6.32
N LYS A 111 -7.46 18.70 -6.00
CA LYS A 111 -8.60 19.00 -6.90
C LYS A 111 -8.14 19.53 -8.26
N ARG A 112 -7.15 20.43 -8.28
CA ARG A 112 -6.56 20.94 -9.53
C ARG A 112 -5.89 19.84 -10.34
N TRP A 113 -5.16 18.95 -9.68
CA TRP A 113 -4.49 17.82 -10.32
C TRP A 113 -5.49 16.85 -10.93
N LEU A 114 -6.53 16.44 -10.19
CA LEU A 114 -7.60 15.56 -10.68
C LEU A 114 -8.30 16.17 -11.90
N ASN A 115 -8.63 17.47 -11.86
CA ASN A 115 -9.28 18.14 -12.98
C ASN A 115 -8.40 18.21 -14.24
N ALA A 116 -7.08 18.30 -14.09
CA ALA A 116 -6.15 18.28 -15.21
C ALA A 116 -5.98 16.86 -15.78
N GLU A 117 -5.88 15.86 -14.91
CA GLU A 117 -5.62 14.48 -15.31
C GLU A 117 -6.88 13.72 -15.76
N ARG A 118 -8.10 14.19 -15.42
CA ARG A 118 -9.36 13.48 -15.75
C ARG A 118 -9.48 13.11 -17.23
N ILE A 119 -8.93 13.93 -18.13
CA ILE A 119 -8.97 13.72 -19.58
C ILE A 119 -8.29 12.38 -19.94
N ALA A 120 -7.29 11.95 -19.16
CA ALA A 120 -6.63 10.68 -19.36
C ALA A 120 -7.52 9.46 -19.05
N LEU A 121 -8.66 9.65 -18.39
CA LEU A 121 -9.70 8.62 -18.23
C LEU A 121 -10.67 8.59 -19.42
N GLY A 122 -10.61 9.56 -20.34
CA GLY A 122 -11.52 9.70 -21.47
C GLY A 122 -12.14 11.09 -21.54
N GLU A 123 -12.31 11.61 -22.75
CA GLU A 123 -12.89 12.96 -22.98
C GLU A 123 -14.34 13.06 -22.50
N GLN A 124 -15.06 11.94 -22.46
CA GLN A 124 -16.44 11.84 -21.97
C GLN A 124 -16.57 12.02 -20.45
N ILE A 125 -15.47 11.87 -19.69
CA ILE A 125 -15.49 11.97 -18.24
C ILE A 125 -15.57 13.43 -17.82
N LEU A 126 -16.77 13.85 -17.40
CA LEU A 126 -17.07 15.22 -17.02
C LEU A 126 -16.52 15.58 -15.64
N ASP A 127 -16.51 14.63 -14.71
CA ASP A 127 -16.10 14.88 -13.32
C ASP A 127 -15.47 13.64 -12.65
N PHE A 128 -14.52 13.91 -11.75
CA PHE A 128 -13.96 12.93 -10.80
C PHE A 128 -14.23 13.45 -9.37
N ASN A 129 -15.33 12.97 -8.77
CA ASN A 129 -15.84 13.51 -7.52
C ASN A 129 -15.21 12.81 -6.31
N ILE A 130 -14.66 13.62 -5.39
CA ILE A 130 -14.08 13.19 -4.11
C ILE A 130 -14.71 13.90 -2.90
N GLU A 131 -15.85 14.58 -3.07
CA GLU A 131 -16.44 15.44 -2.04
C GLU A 131 -16.95 14.67 -0.82
N ALA A 132 -17.33 13.40 -1.00
CA ALA A 132 -17.79 12.52 0.06
C ALA A 132 -16.65 11.89 0.89
N ILE A 133 -15.39 12.28 0.64
CA ILE A 133 -14.20 11.66 1.23
C ILE A 133 -13.45 12.65 2.11
N SER A 134 -12.98 12.17 3.27
CA SER A 134 -12.06 12.92 4.12
C SER A 134 -10.76 13.19 3.36
N THR A 135 -10.38 14.47 3.27
CA THR A 135 -9.10 14.89 2.69
C THR A 135 -8.29 15.69 3.69
N GLU A 136 -8.55 15.50 5.00
CA GLU A 136 -7.88 16.23 6.07
C GLU A 136 -6.42 15.80 6.21
N GLU A 137 -6.15 14.50 6.19
CA GLU A 137 -4.80 13.96 6.29
C GLU A 137 -4.07 13.97 4.94
N LEU A 138 -2.75 14.11 4.98
CA LEU A 138 -1.93 14.09 3.77
C LEU A 138 -1.98 12.73 3.06
N ASN A 139 -1.91 11.65 3.83
CA ASN A 139 -1.87 10.30 3.25
C ASN A 139 -3.18 9.95 2.53
N ASP A 140 -4.32 10.40 3.05
CA ASP A 140 -5.63 10.29 2.39
C ASP A 140 -5.59 10.92 0.99
N ARG A 141 -5.06 12.14 0.89
CA ARG A 141 -4.92 12.87 -0.37
C ARG A 141 -3.98 12.18 -1.34
N LEU A 142 -2.89 11.60 -0.85
CA LEU A 142 -1.96 10.82 -1.66
C LEU A 142 -2.61 9.50 -2.13
N ASN A 143 -3.38 8.82 -1.26
CA ASN A 143 -4.13 7.60 -1.61
C ASN A 143 -5.14 7.85 -2.73
N ILE A 144 -5.81 9.01 -2.73
CA ILE A 144 -6.68 9.41 -3.85
C ILE A 144 -5.90 9.49 -5.17
N LYS A 145 -4.69 10.05 -5.18
CA LYS A 145 -3.84 10.10 -6.39
C LYS A 145 -3.45 8.70 -6.89
N ASP A 146 -3.15 7.79 -5.97
CA ASP A 146 -2.78 6.42 -6.34
C ASP A 146 -3.97 5.64 -6.89
N VAL A 147 -5.17 5.81 -6.31
CA VAL A 147 -6.40 5.23 -6.86
C VAL A 147 -6.67 5.78 -8.27
N PHE A 148 -6.53 7.10 -8.46
CA PHE A 148 -6.68 7.70 -9.79
C PHE A 148 -5.66 7.14 -10.80
N SER A 149 -4.39 7.03 -10.39
CA SER A 149 -3.32 6.53 -11.26
C SER A 149 -3.51 5.05 -11.62
N ALA A 150 -3.95 4.24 -10.65
CA ALA A 150 -4.32 2.85 -10.89
C ALA A 150 -5.49 2.76 -11.87
N LEU A 151 -6.54 3.57 -11.68
CA LEU A 151 -7.67 3.64 -12.59
C LEU A 151 -7.23 4.03 -14.01
N LYS A 152 -6.41 5.07 -14.16
CA LYS A 152 -5.86 5.50 -15.46
C LYS A 152 -5.12 4.36 -16.17
N SER A 153 -4.32 3.59 -15.44
CA SER A 153 -3.62 2.42 -15.99
C SER A 153 -4.60 1.33 -16.46
N VAL A 154 -5.65 1.08 -15.68
CA VAL A 154 -6.65 0.05 -15.99
C VAL A 154 -7.50 0.45 -17.18
N VAL A 155 -7.95 1.70 -17.26
CA VAL A 155 -8.70 2.22 -18.41
C VAL A 155 -7.91 2.06 -19.69
N GLY A 156 -6.61 2.37 -19.68
CA GLY A 156 -5.74 2.15 -20.83
C GLY A 156 -5.58 0.68 -21.24
N THR A 157 -5.92 -0.26 -20.36
CA THR A 157 -5.90 -1.70 -20.63
C THR A 157 -7.25 -2.21 -21.11
N VAL A 158 -8.33 -1.83 -20.43
CA VAL A 158 -9.71 -2.24 -20.75
C VAL A 158 -10.18 -1.64 -22.07
N THR A 159 -9.76 -0.42 -22.43
CA THR A 159 -10.17 0.23 -23.69
C THR A 159 -9.31 -0.14 -24.91
N LYS A 160 -8.54 -1.24 -24.84
CA LYS A 160 -7.72 -1.69 -25.96
C LYS A 160 -8.56 -2.26 -27.11
N ASP A 161 -9.64 -2.97 -26.78
CA ASP A 161 -10.58 -3.51 -27.76
C ASP A 161 -11.78 -2.57 -27.96
N ASP A 162 -12.51 -2.76 -29.04
CA ASP A 162 -13.61 -1.86 -29.39
C ASP A 162 -14.81 -2.03 -28.45
N LEU A 163 -14.99 -3.23 -27.88
CA LEU A 163 -16.05 -3.53 -26.92
C LEU A 163 -15.81 -2.82 -25.58
N GLY A 164 -14.56 -2.83 -25.08
CA GLY A 164 -14.18 -2.09 -23.88
C GLY A 164 -14.22 -0.57 -24.06
N LYS A 165 -13.91 -0.06 -25.27
CA LYS A 165 -14.11 1.37 -25.58
C LYS A 165 -15.58 1.76 -25.53
N GLU A 166 -16.46 0.95 -26.11
CA GLU A 166 -17.90 1.21 -26.13
C GLU A 166 -18.46 1.20 -24.70
N ALA A 167 -18.15 0.17 -23.92
CA ALA A 167 -18.60 0.08 -22.53
C ALA A 167 -18.08 1.26 -21.68
N TRP A 168 -16.82 1.65 -21.86
CA TRP A 168 -16.24 2.79 -21.14
C TRP A 168 -16.78 4.16 -21.61
N SER A 169 -17.21 4.26 -22.87
CA SER A 169 -17.81 5.48 -23.42
C SER A 169 -19.15 5.84 -22.78
N ALA A 170 -19.84 4.87 -22.17
CA ALA A 170 -21.07 5.09 -21.43
C ALA A 170 -20.86 5.71 -20.04
N VAL A 171 -19.62 5.73 -19.52
CA VAL A 171 -19.30 6.31 -18.22
C VAL A 171 -18.96 7.79 -18.40
N ASN A 172 -19.69 8.67 -17.72
CA ASN A 172 -19.50 10.12 -17.80
C ASN A 172 -18.98 10.72 -16.49
N THR A 173 -19.10 9.99 -15.38
CA THR A 173 -18.71 10.48 -14.05
C THR A 173 -18.08 9.37 -13.25
N VAL A 174 -16.97 9.69 -12.57
CA VAL A 174 -16.34 8.77 -11.62
C VAL A 174 -16.46 9.36 -10.22
N VAL A 175 -16.99 8.59 -9.29
CA VAL A 175 -17.17 9.00 -7.89
C VAL A 175 -16.36 8.08 -7.00
N LEU A 176 -15.48 8.67 -6.19
CA LEU A 176 -14.79 7.94 -5.15
C LEU A 176 -15.59 8.06 -3.84
N LYS A 177 -15.83 6.94 -3.16
CA LYS A 177 -16.49 6.88 -1.84
C LYS A 177 -15.63 6.14 -0.82
N GLN A 178 -15.73 6.55 0.44
CA GLN A 178 -15.09 5.84 1.54
C GLN A 178 -15.87 4.57 1.89
N ALA A 179 -15.20 3.41 1.92
CA ALA A 179 -15.76 2.14 2.38
C ALA A 179 -14.67 1.19 2.86
N ASP A 180 -14.98 0.23 3.73
CA ASP A 180 -13.98 -0.70 4.27
C ASP A 180 -13.40 -1.67 3.23
N THR A 181 -14.13 -1.95 2.15
CA THR A 181 -13.74 -2.92 1.11
C THR A 181 -13.86 -2.31 -0.28
N LEU A 182 -12.96 -2.70 -1.17
CA LEU A 182 -13.00 -2.25 -2.57
C LEU A 182 -14.24 -2.81 -3.30
N GLN A 183 -15.15 -1.91 -3.66
CA GLN A 183 -16.36 -2.22 -4.43
C GLN A 183 -16.47 -1.26 -5.62
N LEU A 184 -16.83 -1.81 -6.77
CA LEU A 184 -17.10 -1.06 -7.98
C LEU A 184 -18.55 -1.26 -8.37
N ASN A 185 -19.21 -0.18 -8.78
CA ASN A 185 -20.57 -0.23 -9.31
C ASN A 185 -20.75 0.80 -10.41
N ILE A 186 -21.51 0.46 -11.45
CA ILE A 186 -21.92 1.38 -12.51
C ILE A 186 -23.43 1.55 -12.42
N SER A 187 -23.88 2.80 -12.25
CA SER A 187 -25.29 3.16 -12.25
C SER A 187 -25.47 4.45 -13.03
N GLU A 188 -26.42 4.48 -13.98
CA GLU A 188 -26.81 5.69 -14.72
C GLU A 188 -25.59 6.50 -15.21
N ASN A 189 -24.64 5.82 -15.85
CA ASN A 189 -23.39 6.39 -16.41
C ASN A 189 -22.36 6.88 -15.38
N THR A 190 -22.53 6.52 -14.12
CA THR A 190 -21.61 6.87 -13.03
C THR A 190 -20.89 5.63 -12.50
N LEU A 191 -19.56 5.62 -12.61
CA LEU A 191 -18.71 4.62 -11.95
C LEU A 191 -18.44 5.06 -10.52
N THR A 192 -18.94 4.29 -9.55
CA THR A 192 -18.64 4.49 -8.13
C THR A 192 -17.55 3.52 -7.69
N ILE A 193 -16.42 4.06 -7.22
CA ILE A 193 -15.32 3.32 -6.62
C ILE A 193 -15.41 3.53 -5.10
N SER A 194 -15.75 2.48 -4.36
CA SER A 194 -15.79 2.53 -2.89
C SER A 194 -14.54 1.87 -2.34
N ILE A 195 -13.69 2.59 -1.59
CA ILE A 195 -12.40 2.10 -1.07
C ILE A 195 -12.01 2.82 0.22
N ALA A 196 -11.22 2.17 1.08
CA ALA A 196 -10.72 2.75 2.33
C ALA A 196 -9.46 3.56 2.03
N ILE A 197 -9.61 4.87 1.83
CA ILE A 197 -8.48 5.76 1.51
C ILE A 197 -7.68 6.17 2.75
N ASP A 198 -8.19 5.93 3.95
CA ASP A 198 -7.54 6.14 5.24
C ASP A 198 -6.62 4.96 5.66
N LYS A 199 -6.74 3.82 4.96
CA LYS A 199 -5.95 2.60 5.19
C LYS A 199 -4.94 2.36 4.08
N ALA A 200 -4.07 1.37 4.26
CA ALA A 200 -3.14 0.97 3.23
C ALA A 200 -3.91 0.41 2.02
N LEU A 201 -3.60 0.93 0.84
CA LEU A 201 -4.20 0.43 -0.40
C LEU A 201 -3.65 -0.97 -0.72
N PRO A 202 -4.45 -1.83 -1.36
CA PRO A 202 -3.97 -3.14 -1.81
C PRO A 202 -2.74 -3.00 -2.73
N SER A 203 -1.71 -3.82 -2.52
CA SER A 203 -0.48 -3.79 -3.33
C SER A 203 -0.72 -4.07 -4.83
N LYS A 204 -1.80 -4.77 -5.15
CA LYS A 204 -2.25 -5.11 -6.51
C LYS A 204 -3.52 -4.33 -6.91
N LEU A 205 -3.63 -3.06 -6.49
CA LEU A 205 -4.83 -2.25 -6.73
C LEU A 205 -5.26 -2.23 -8.20
N SER A 206 -4.34 -2.01 -9.14
CA SER A 206 -4.64 -1.98 -10.57
C SER A 206 -5.22 -3.30 -11.08
N GLU A 207 -4.62 -4.45 -10.70
CA GLU A 207 -5.13 -5.78 -11.10
C GLU A 207 -6.55 -6.02 -10.56
N ILE A 208 -6.80 -5.66 -9.28
CA ILE A 208 -8.12 -5.85 -8.65
C ILE A 208 -9.16 -4.93 -9.30
N LEU A 209 -8.78 -3.69 -9.64
CA LEU A 209 -9.64 -2.76 -10.34
C LEU A 209 -9.98 -3.25 -11.75
N GLU A 210 -9.00 -3.78 -12.49
CA GLU A 210 -9.21 -4.37 -13.82
C GLU A 210 -10.20 -5.54 -13.76
N GLU A 211 -9.95 -6.51 -12.87
CA GLU A 211 -10.82 -7.67 -12.71
C GLU A 211 -12.26 -7.26 -12.37
N LYS A 212 -12.43 -6.28 -11.47
CA LYS A 212 -13.76 -5.79 -11.08
C LYS A 212 -14.42 -4.98 -12.19
N LEU A 213 -13.67 -4.18 -12.96
CA LEU A 213 -14.20 -3.40 -14.08
C LEU A 213 -14.69 -4.31 -15.20
N LEU A 214 -13.93 -5.34 -15.56
CA LEU A 214 -14.32 -6.32 -16.59
C LEU A 214 -15.59 -7.13 -16.23
N ARG A 215 -15.98 -7.17 -14.95
CA ARG A 215 -17.19 -7.85 -14.51
C ARG A 215 -18.45 -6.98 -14.58
N ILE A 216 -18.29 -5.65 -14.63
CA ILE A 216 -19.40 -4.69 -14.55
C ILE A 216 -19.57 -3.87 -15.83
N LEU A 217 -18.57 -3.87 -16.70
CA LEU A 217 -18.64 -3.41 -18.10
C LEU A 217 -19.14 -4.55 -18.98
#